data_AF-A0A2V8F3Y9-F1
#
_entry.id   AF-A0A2V8F3Y9-F1
#
_cell.length_a   1.000
_cell.length_b   1.000
_cell.length_c   1.000
_cell.angle_alpha   90.00
_cell.angle_beta   90.00
_cell.angle_gamma   90.00
#
_symmetry.space_group_name_H-M   'P 1'
#
loop_
_entity.id
_entity.type
_entity.pdbx_description
1 polymer ?
#
loop_
_entity_poly.entity_id
_entity_poly.type
_entity_poly.pdbx_seq_one_letter_code
_entity_poly.pdbx_strand_id
1 'polypeptide(L)'
;MKLSAGKQTHPGRKQVWTLYDDRTAAEDVIELAVEQKAFRGQPLLKRVMVDGRRKSVPQSIMELRARCRTAVAELPSSLRRLRDPIRYPVRFGDTLQSTIERLSRTTG
;
A
#
# COMPACT_ATOMS: atom_id res chain seq x y z
N MET A 1 -10.45 -17.78 -6.36
CA MET A 1 -10.13 -16.50 -7.03
C MET A 1 -11.35 -16.11 -7.84
N LYS A 2 -11.86 -14.87 -7.75
CA LYS A 2 -12.99 -14.42 -8.58
C LYS A 2 -12.42 -13.66 -9.79
N LEU A 3 -12.76 -14.10 -11.00
CA LEU A 3 -12.14 -13.65 -12.25
C LEU A 3 -13.04 -12.71 -13.09
N SER A 4 -14.14 -12.20 -12.52
CA SER A 4 -14.95 -11.20 -13.22
C SER A 4 -14.12 -9.94 -13.49
N ALA A 5 -14.09 -9.48 -14.74
CA ALA A 5 -13.46 -8.22 -15.13
C ALA A 5 -13.95 -7.10 -14.19
N GLY A 6 -13.03 -6.50 -13.43
CA GLY A 6 -13.31 -5.46 -12.43
C GLY A 6 -13.33 -5.90 -10.96
N LYS A 7 -13.27 -7.20 -10.64
CA LYS A 7 -13.20 -7.71 -9.24
C LYS A 7 -12.23 -8.88 -9.10
N GLN A 8 -11.01 -8.71 -9.58
CA GLN A 8 -9.94 -9.68 -9.35
C GLN A 8 -9.47 -9.58 -7.90
N THR A 9 -9.69 -10.64 -7.13
CA THR A 9 -9.08 -10.79 -5.80
C THR A 9 -7.67 -11.37 -5.95
N HIS A 10 -6.64 -10.56 -5.68
CA HIS A 10 -5.25 -11.01 -5.73
C HIS A 10 -4.93 -11.97 -4.57
N PRO A 11 -4.17 -13.06 -4.83
CA PRO A 11 -3.87 -14.10 -3.86
C PRO A 11 -3.00 -13.60 -2.71
N GLY A 12 -2.98 -14.36 -1.61
CA GLY A 12 -2.09 -14.15 -0.48
C GLY A 12 -2.42 -12.93 0.40
N ARG A 13 -1.84 -12.95 1.60
CA ARG A 13 -1.83 -11.77 2.48
C ARG A 13 -0.84 -10.76 1.92
N LYS A 14 -1.25 -9.50 1.82
CA LYS A 14 -0.48 -8.42 1.18
C LYS A 14 -0.07 -7.34 2.18
N GLN A 15 1.00 -6.64 1.85
CA GLN A 15 1.45 -5.39 2.45
C GLN A 15 1.53 -4.34 1.35
N VAL A 16 1.40 -3.07 1.72
CA VAL A 16 1.62 -1.93 0.84
C VAL A 16 2.80 -1.14 1.38
N TRP A 17 3.70 -0.76 0.48
CA TRP A 17 4.93 -0.04 0.79
C TRP A 17 5.00 1.24 -0.02
N THR A 18 5.18 2.39 0.62
CA THR A 18 5.49 3.64 -0.06
C THR A 18 6.99 3.75 -0.25
N LEU A 19 7.43 3.86 -1.49
CA LEU A 19 8.81 4.21 -1.84
C LEU A 19 8.94 5.72 -1.91
N TYR A 20 10.06 6.22 -1.40
CA TYR A 20 10.35 7.64 -1.39
C TYR A 20 11.52 7.94 -2.31
N ASP A 21 11.42 9.07 -3.00
CA ASP A 21 12.55 9.78 -3.56
C ASP A 21 12.88 10.94 -2.60
N ASP A 22 13.97 10.79 -1.85
CA ASP A 22 14.30 11.58 -0.66
C ASP A 22 13.12 11.65 0.35
N ARG A 23 12.40 12.77 0.41
CA ARG A 23 11.24 12.98 1.30
C ARG A 23 9.90 12.96 0.58
N THR A 24 9.91 12.72 -0.73
CA THR A 24 8.69 12.74 -1.55
C THR A 24 8.24 11.32 -1.85
N ALA A 25 6.98 11.01 -1.56
CA ALA A 25 6.38 9.74 -1.93
C ALA A 25 6.36 9.59 -3.46
N ALA A 26 7.04 8.57 -3.98
CA ALA A 26 7.27 8.38 -5.41
C ALA A 26 6.32 7.33 -6.00
N GLU A 27 6.17 6.18 -5.33
CA GLU A 27 5.28 5.10 -5.74
C GLU A 27 4.82 4.26 -4.55
N ASP A 28 3.67 3.60 -4.68
CA ASP A 28 3.27 2.52 -3.77
C ASP A 28 3.44 1.16 -4.45
N VAL A 29 4.02 0.21 -3.72
CA VAL A 29 4.16 -1.18 -4.15
C VAL A 29 3.34 -2.09 -3.25
N ILE A 30 2.48 -2.90 -3.87
CA ILE A 30 1.71 -3.94 -3.21
C ILE A 30 2.45 -5.27 -3.38
N GLU A 31 2.83 -5.91 -2.28
CA GLU A 31 3.62 -7.15 -2.28
C GLU A 31 3.07 -8.15 -1.25
N LEU A 32 3.46 -9.42 -1.35
CA LEU A 32 3.13 -10.44 -0.36
C LEU A 32 3.74 -10.11 1.02
N ALA A 33 2.91 -10.17 2.06
CA ALA A 33 3.29 -9.85 3.43
C ALA A 33 4.16 -10.92 4.12
N VAL A 34 4.48 -12.02 3.43
CA VAL A 34 5.34 -13.10 3.95
C VAL A 34 6.82 -12.85 3.67
N GLU A 35 7.14 -12.00 2.70
CA GLU A 35 8.51 -11.57 2.49
C GLU A 35 8.81 -10.41 3.44
N GLN A 36 9.47 -10.69 4.56
CA GLN A 36 10.28 -9.68 5.27
C GLN A 36 11.53 -9.30 4.48
N LYS A 37 11.52 -9.44 3.14
CA LYS A 37 12.52 -8.74 2.34
C LYS A 37 12.42 -7.29 2.77
N ALA A 38 13.58 -6.72 3.08
CA ALA A 38 13.73 -5.31 3.41
C ALA A 38 13.33 -4.48 2.19
N PHE A 39 12.03 -4.41 1.93
CA PHE A 39 11.45 -3.51 0.98
C PHE A 39 11.85 -2.14 1.51
N ARG A 40 12.63 -1.39 0.74
CA ARG A 40 13.20 -0.10 1.15
C ARG A 40 12.13 1.01 1.11
N GLY A 41 10.94 0.70 1.63
CA GLY A 41 9.78 1.56 1.67
C GLY A 41 9.15 1.59 3.03
N GLN A 42 8.28 2.55 3.25
CA GLN A 42 7.50 2.65 4.47
C GLN A 42 6.27 1.73 4.38
N PRO A 43 6.07 0.81 5.34
CA PRO A 43 4.87 -0.03 5.35
C PRO A 43 3.65 0.80 5.73
N LEU A 44 2.58 0.72 4.94
CA LEU A 44 1.33 1.45 5.18
C LEU A 44 0.37 0.68 6.09
N LEU A 45 0.26 -0.64 5.95
CA LEU A 45 -0.62 -1.44 6.81
C LEU A 45 0.07 -1.72 8.14
N LYS A 46 -0.56 -1.25 9.23
CA LYS A 46 -0.14 -1.50 10.61
C LYS A 46 -1.14 -2.42 11.30
N ARG A 47 -0.64 -3.38 12.07
CA ARG A 47 -1.50 -4.28 12.86
C ARG A 47 -2.09 -3.52 14.05
N VAL A 48 -3.37 -3.20 13.96
CA VAL A 48 -4.10 -2.44 15.01
C VAL A 48 -4.87 -3.32 15.99
N MET A 49 -5.16 -4.57 15.62
CA MET A 49 -5.91 -5.55 16.43
C MET A 49 -5.21 -6.91 16.43
N VAL A 50 -5.29 -7.62 17.55
CA VAL A 50 -4.84 -9.01 17.77
C VAL A 50 -5.91 -9.71 18.60
N ASP A 51 -6.46 -10.82 18.11
CA ASP A 51 -7.43 -11.65 18.86
C ASP A 51 -8.59 -10.85 19.47
N GLY A 52 -9.17 -9.94 18.67
CA GLY A 52 -10.27 -9.08 19.08
C GLY A 52 -9.89 -7.91 20.01
N ARG A 53 -8.60 -7.73 20.33
CA ARG A 53 -8.11 -6.67 21.22
C ARG A 53 -7.26 -5.65 20.47
N ARG A 54 -7.43 -4.36 20.79
CA ARG A 54 -6.61 -3.27 20.24
C ARG A 54 -5.18 -3.38 20.74
N LYS A 55 -4.21 -3.20 19.84
CA LYS A 55 -2.78 -3.22 20.18
C LYS A 55 -2.30 -1.90 20.80
N SER A 56 -2.95 -0.78 20.48
CA SER A 56 -2.53 0.55 20.93
C SER A 56 -3.71 1.41 21.35
N VAL A 57 -3.43 2.38 22.22
CA VAL A 57 -4.36 3.45 22.57
C VAL A 57 -4.70 4.25 21.30
N PRO A 58 -5.96 4.70 21.13
CA PRO A 58 -6.32 5.59 20.04
C PRO A 58 -5.49 6.88 20.06
N GLN A 59 -5.06 7.33 18.88
CA GLN A 59 -4.40 8.62 18.74
C GLN A 59 -5.41 9.75 18.95
N SER A 60 -4.95 10.86 19.52
CA SER A 60 -5.74 12.07 19.63
C SER A 60 -6.02 12.70 18.25
N ILE A 61 -7.07 13.51 18.16
CA ILE A 61 -7.41 14.26 16.94
C ILE A 61 -6.26 15.18 16.50
N MET A 62 -5.49 15.72 17.45
CA MET A 62 -4.35 16.59 17.18
C MET A 62 -3.20 15.84 16.52
N GLU A 63 -2.85 14.66 17.05
CA GLU A 63 -1.83 13.79 16.47
C GLU A 63 -2.23 13.31 15.07
N LEU A 64 -3.51 12.94 14.89
CA LEU A 64 -4.05 12.55 13.58
C LEU A 64 -3.96 13.71 12.57
N ARG A 65 -4.31 14.93 12.99
CA ARG A 65 -4.20 16.13 12.14
C ARG A 65 -2.75 16.43 11.76
N ALA A 66 -1.82 16.34 12.71
CA ALA A 66 -0.40 16.56 12.45
C ALA A 66 0.13 15.52 11.45
N ARG A 67 -0.17 14.23 11.68
CA ARG A 67 0.21 13.15 10.78
C ARG A 67 -0.35 13.33 9.36
N CYS A 68 -1.63 13.68 9.23
CA CYS A 68 -2.24 13.93 7.92
C CYS A 68 -1.55 15.09 7.19
N ARG A 69 -1.24 16.20 7.89
CA ARG A 69 -0.52 17.32 7.27
C ARG A 69 0.86 16.92 6.77
N THR A 70 1.61 16.14 7.56
CA THR A 70 2.92 15.61 7.15
C THR A 70 2.78 14.71 5.93
N ALA A 71 1.89 13.71 5.98
CA ALA A 71 1.70 12.78 4.87
C ALA A 71 1.27 13.48 3.57
N VAL A 72 0.41 14.50 3.65
CA VAL A 72 0.04 15.31 2.47
C VAL A 72 1.23 16.11 1.95
N ALA A 73 2.06 16.68 2.84
CA ALA A 73 3.23 17.45 2.44
C ALA A 73 4.31 16.61 1.74
N GLU A 74 4.41 15.33 2.09
CA GLU A 74 5.30 14.34 1.45
C GLU A 74 4.83 13.92 0.05
N LEU A 75 3.60 14.25 -0.37
CA LEU A 75 3.14 13.94 -1.73
C LEU A 75 3.76 14.88 -2.78
N PRO A 76 3.98 14.38 -4.01
CA PRO A 76 4.40 15.21 -5.14
C PRO A 76 3.49 16.43 -5.31
N SER A 77 4.06 17.61 -5.56
CA SER A 77 3.29 18.86 -5.71
C SER A 77 2.23 18.77 -6.82
N SER A 78 2.54 18.07 -7.90
CA SER A 78 1.63 17.82 -9.03
C SER A 78 0.45 16.92 -8.67
N LEU A 79 0.61 16.03 -7.67
CA LEU A 79 -0.46 15.20 -7.13
C LEU A 79 -1.36 15.97 -6.17
N ARG A 80 -0.84 17.01 -5.51
CA ARG A 80 -1.59 17.87 -4.58
C ARG A 80 -2.51 18.89 -5.26
N ARG A 81 -2.54 18.96 -6.59
CA ARG A 81 -3.37 19.91 -7.34
C ARG A 81 -4.85 19.52 -7.29
N LEU A 82 -5.73 20.52 -7.18
CA LEU A 82 -7.19 20.30 -7.22
C LEU A 82 -7.73 20.04 -8.63
N ARG A 83 -6.99 20.45 -9.67
CA ARG A 83 -7.35 20.26 -11.09
C ARG A 83 -6.22 19.53 -11.79
N ASP A 84 -6.58 18.55 -12.60
CA ASP A 84 -5.68 17.72 -13.41
C ASP A 84 -4.42 17.24 -12.66
N PRO A 85 -4.59 16.54 -11.51
CA PRO A 85 -3.45 15.96 -10.80
C PRO A 85 -2.83 14.82 -11.61
N ILE A 86 -1.54 14.55 -11.37
CA ILE A 86 -0.93 13.34 -11.91
C ILE A 86 -1.58 12.09 -11.31
N ARG A 87 -1.49 10.96 -12.02
CA ARG A 87 -1.84 9.67 -11.44
C ARG A 87 -0.68 9.17 -10.58
N TYR A 88 -0.92 8.94 -9.30
CA TYR A 88 0.08 8.38 -8.41
C TYR A 88 0.40 6.92 -8.80
N PRO A 89 1.68 6.55 -8.99
CA PRO A 89 2.05 5.20 -9.38
C PRO A 89 1.74 4.18 -8.29
N VAL A 90 1.02 3.12 -8.66
CA VAL A 90 0.78 1.95 -7.81
C VAL A 90 1.04 0.71 -8.65
N ARG A 91 1.89 -0.20 -8.15
CA ARG A 91 2.21 -1.45 -8.86
C ARG A 91 2.24 -2.66 -7.94
N PHE A 92 2.14 -3.85 -8.53
CA PHE A 92 2.46 -5.09 -7.82
C PHE A 92 3.97 -5.31 -7.79
N GLY A 93 4.47 -5.85 -6.69
CA GLY A 93 5.83 -6.35 -6.61
C GLY A 93 5.97 -7.70 -7.33
N ASP A 94 7.22 -8.07 -7.64
CA ASP A 94 7.55 -9.16 -8.54
C ASP A 94 7.04 -10.52 -8.06
N THR A 95 7.09 -10.77 -6.74
CA THR A 95 6.63 -12.06 -6.18
C THR A 95 5.11 -12.17 -6.29
N LEU A 96 4.37 -11.12 -5.92
CA LEU A 96 2.92 -11.08 -6.07
C LEU A 96 2.51 -11.22 -7.53
N GLN A 97 3.17 -10.51 -8.44
CA GLN A 97 2.92 -10.58 -9.88
C GLN A 97 3.13 -12.01 -10.40
N SER A 98 4.27 -12.63 -10.09
CA SER A 98 4.58 -14.01 -10.46
C SER A 98 3.56 -15.01 -9.89
N THR A 99 3.07 -14.76 -8.67
CA THR A 99 2.04 -15.61 -8.04
C THR A 99 0.69 -15.48 -8.75
N ILE A 100 0.28 -14.28 -9.14
CA ILE A 100 -0.94 -14.02 -9.91
C ILE A 100 -0.87 -14.75 -11.25
N GLU A 101 0.25 -14.64 -11.96
CA GLU A 101 0.47 -15.30 -13.25
C GLU A 101 0.44 -16.83 -13.13
N ARG A 102 1.10 -17.39 -12.11
CA ARG A 102 1.07 -18.84 -11.89
C ARG A 102 -0.35 -19.35 -11.65
N LEU A 103 -1.13 -18.66 -10.81
CA LEU A 103 -2.49 -19.11 -10.47
C LEU A 103 -3.49 -18.90 -11.62
N SER A 104 -3.30 -17.88 -12.45
CA SER A 104 -4.14 -17.69 -13.65
C SER A 104 -3.93 -18.79 -14.68
N ARG A 105 -2.70 -19.31 -14.84
CA ARG A 105 -2.38 -20.43 -15.74
C ARG A 105 -2.90 -21.79 -15.26
N THR A 106 -3.04 -22.01 -13.95
CA THR A 106 -3.54 -23.28 -13.38
C THR A 106 -5.08 -23.36 -13.36
N THR A 107 -5.76 -22.25 -13.60
CA THR A 107 -7.23 -22.16 -13.54
C THR A 107 -7.87 -22.00 -14.93
N GLY A 108 -7.09 -22.16 -16.00
CA GLY A 108 -7.55 -22.27 -17.39
C GLY A 108 -7.30 -23.68 -17.90
#